data_AF-A0A7X8V825-F1
#
_entry.id   AF-A0A7X8V825-F1
#
_cell.length_a   1.000
_cell.length_b   1.000
_cell.length_c   1.000
_cell.angle_alpha   90.00
_cell.angle_beta   90.00
_cell.angle_gamma   90.00
#
_symmetry.space_group_name_H-M   'P 1'
#
loop_
_entity.id
_entity.type
_entity.pdbx_description
1 polymer ?
#
loop_
_entity_poly.entity_id
_entity_poly.type
_entity_poly.pdbx_seq_one_letter_code
_entity_poly.pdbx_strand_id
1 'polypeptide(L)'
;MQSKGAIKFVAILLILACLWQLSFTLVSIIHGNKAKKAAERKVAITEQSAAFAQVPEVDKAYYLDSIKKETEKNYIDSLMGEKVYFGYTYKDVRSKELNLGLDLKGGMN
;
A
#
# COMPACT_ATOMS: atom_id res chain seq x y z
N MET A 1 27.34 -26.43 -28.16
CA MET A 1 27.74 -25.42 -27.14
C MET A 1 27.33 -23.97 -27.49
N GLN A 2 26.54 -23.75 -28.55
CA GLN A 2 26.27 -22.42 -29.15
C GLN A 2 25.05 -21.69 -28.56
N SER A 3 24.12 -22.39 -27.90
CA SER A 3 22.95 -21.79 -27.25
C SER A 3 23.24 -21.13 -25.91
N LYS A 4 24.46 -21.28 -25.36
CA LYS A 4 24.84 -20.72 -24.05
C LYS A 4 24.68 -19.18 -24.01
N GLY A 5 24.92 -18.49 -25.13
CA GLY A 5 24.71 -17.04 -25.24
C GLY A 5 23.23 -16.67 -25.27
N ALA A 6 22.42 -17.37 -26.06
CA ALA A 6 20.98 -17.14 -26.17
C ALA A 6 20.25 -17.40 -24.84
N ILE A 7 20.64 -18.44 -24.09
CA ILE A 7 20.05 -18.75 -22.77
C ILE A 7 20.33 -17.63 -21.77
N LYS A 8 21.56 -17.09 -21.75
CA LYS A 8 21.91 -15.95 -20.88
C LYS A 8 21.12 -14.69 -21.25
N PHE A 9 20.93 -14.43 -22.54
CA PHE A 9 20.12 -13.30 -23.01
C PHE A 9 18.67 -13.40 -22.55
N VAL A 10 18.03 -14.56 -22.76
CA VAL A 10 16.63 -14.80 -22.32
C VAL A 10 16.52 -14.69 -20.80
N ALA A 11 17.49 -15.21 -20.04
CA ALA A 11 17.48 -15.11 -18.58
C ALA A 11 17.55 -13.64 -18.11
N ILE A 12 18.38 -12.80 -18.73
CA ILE A 12 18.46 -11.37 -18.40
C ILE A 12 17.14 -10.66 -18.69
N LEU A 13 16.52 -10.93 -19.84
CA LEU A 13 15.20 -10.37 -20.18
C LEU A 13 14.12 -10.77 -19.17
N LEU A 14 14.12 -12.05 -18.75
CA LEU A 14 13.18 -12.54 -17.75
C LEU A 14 13.39 -11.85 -16.39
N ILE A 15 14.64 -11.66 -15.96
CA ILE A 15 14.95 -10.91 -14.74
C ILE A 15 14.45 -9.46 -14.84
N LEU A 16 14.68 -8.78 -15.96
CA LEU A 16 14.18 -7.42 -16.18
C LEU A 16 12.65 -7.36 -16.13
N ALA A 17 11.96 -8.34 -16.71
CA ALA A 17 10.51 -8.44 -16.64
C ALA A 17 10.03 -8.64 -15.19
N CYS A 18 10.71 -9.49 -14.40
CA CYS A 18 10.41 -9.68 -12.98
C CYS A 18 10.65 -8.39 -12.17
N LEU A 19 11.76 -7.68 -12.41
CA LEU A 19 12.05 -6.41 -11.75
C LEU A 19 11.00 -5.35 -12.07
N TRP A 20 10.53 -5.31 -13.32
CA TRP A 20 9.44 -4.44 -13.74
C TRP A 20 8.11 -4.77 -13.05
N GLN A 21 7.79 -6.05 -12.85
CA GLN A 21 6.58 -6.41 -12.08
C GLN A 21 6.73 -6.06 -10.59
N LEU A 22 7.89 -6.36 -10.00
CA LEU A 22 8.16 -6.13 -8.59
C LEU A 22 8.17 -4.62 -8.25
N SER A 23 8.57 -3.77 -9.19
CA SER A 23 8.60 -2.33 -8.95
C SER A 23 7.21 -1.72 -8.68
N PHE A 24 6.14 -2.25 -9.29
CA PHE A 24 4.76 -1.83 -8.97
C PHE A 24 4.38 -2.19 -7.53
N THR A 25 4.70 -3.41 -7.10
CA THR A 25 4.51 -3.86 -5.70
C THR A 25 5.27 -2.96 -4.72
N LEU A 26 6.53 -2.62 -5.03
CA LEU A 26 7.33 -1.73 -4.17
C LEU A 26 6.68 -0.35 -4.02
N VAL A 27 6.17 0.23 -5.10
CA VAL A 27 5.50 1.54 -5.05
C VAL A 27 4.21 1.44 -4.23
N SER A 28 3.40 0.40 -4.44
CA SER A 28 2.18 0.18 -3.67
C SER A 28 2.48 0.12 -2.17
N ILE A 29 3.50 -0.65 -1.76
CA ILE A 29 3.98 -0.75 -0.37
C ILE A 29 4.46 0.60 0.17
N ILE A 30 5.20 1.39 -0.62
CA ILE A 30 5.68 2.70 -0.19
C ILE A 30 4.51 3.63 0.15
N HIS A 31 3.49 3.68 -0.71
CA HIS A 31 2.32 4.52 -0.49
C HIS A 31 1.42 3.98 0.63
N GLY A 32 1.26 2.66 0.77
CA GLY A 32 0.59 2.05 1.91
C GLY A 32 1.28 2.38 3.24
N ASN A 33 2.62 2.33 3.27
CA ASN A 33 3.39 2.73 4.45
C ASN A 33 3.25 4.23 4.77
N LYS A 34 3.12 5.10 3.77
CA LYS A 34 2.81 6.52 3.98
C LYS A 34 1.42 6.71 4.59
N ALA A 35 0.42 5.97 4.09
CA ALA A 35 -0.94 5.98 4.61
C ALA A 35 -0.98 5.56 6.08
N LYS A 36 -0.33 4.44 6.41
CA LYS A 36 -0.20 3.94 7.78
C LYS A 36 0.46 4.94 8.72
N LYS A 37 1.56 5.57 8.30
CA LYS A 37 2.22 6.64 9.08
C LYS A 37 1.32 7.85 9.30
N ALA A 38 0.51 8.22 8.31
CA ALA A 38 -0.46 9.32 8.46
C ALA A 38 -1.57 8.97 9.46
N ALA A 39 -2.07 7.73 9.41
CA ALA A 39 -3.04 7.20 10.36
C ALA A 39 -2.48 7.16 11.79
N GLU A 40 -1.27 6.63 11.99
CA GLU A 40 -0.60 6.58 13.30
C GLU A 40 -0.41 7.98 13.90
N ARG A 41 -0.05 8.99 13.09
CA ARG A 41 0.03 10.38 13.56
C ARG A 41 -1.31 10.92 14.03
N LYS A 42 -2.40 10.66 13.29
CA LYS A 42 -3.75 11.11 13.71
C LYS A 42 -4.22 10.41 14.98
N VAL A 43 -3.93 9.11 15.13
CA VAL A 43 -4.22 8.36 16.35
C VAL A 43 -3.46 8.98 17.53
N ALA A 44 -2.15 9.22 17.42
CA ALA A 44 -1.35 9.82 18.49
C ALA A 44 -1.84 11.22 18.92
N ILE A 45 -2.30 12.04 17.97
CA ILE A 45 -2.91 13.35 18.28
C ILE A 45 -4.26 13.16 19.00
N THR A 46 -5.04 12.17 18.57
CA THR A 46 -6.37 11.91 19.14
C THR A 46 -6.26 11.33 20.54
N GLU A 47 -5.29 10.45 20.80
CA GLU A 47 -4.97 9.92 22.13
C GLU A 47 -4.66 11.02 23.14
N GLN A 48 -4.06 12.13 22.69
CA GLN A 48 -3.73 13.29 23.52
C GLN A 48 -4.89 14.29 23.65
N SER A 49 -6.00 14.07 22.95
CA SER A 49 -7.14 15.00 22.95
C SER A 49 -8.09 14.75 24.13
N ALA A 50 -8.70 15.82 24.66
CA ALA A 50 -9.70 15.74 25.73
C ALA A 50 -10.96 14.94 25.34
N ALA A 51 -11.21 14.73 24.05
CA ALA A 51 -12.29 13.89 23.55
C ALA A 51 -12.02 12.39 23.81
N PHE A 52 -10.76 11.95 23.75
CA PHE A 52 -10.40 10.56 24.04
C PHE A 52 -10.43 10.23 25.55
N ALA A 53 -10.16 11.23 26.40
CA ALA A 53 -10.24 11.08 27.86
C ALA A 53 -11.65 10.74 28.36
N GLN A 54 -12.69 11.12 27.59
CA GLN A 54 -14.10 10.88 27.93
C GLN A 54 -14.63 9.53 27.40
N VAL A 55 -13.84 8.80 26.60
CA VAL A 55 -14.25 7.50 26.05
C VAL A 55 -14.11 6.41 27.11
N PRO A 56 -15.11 5.53 27.29
CA PRO A 56 -15.03 4.36 28.17
C PRO A 56 -13.81 3.50 27.83
N GLU A 57 -13.09 3.01 28.85
CA GLU A 57 -11.82 2.28 28.67
C GLU A 57 -11.94 1.05 27.75
N VAL A 58 -13.10 0.39 27.78
CA VAL A 58 -13.42 -0.77 26.95
C VAL A 58 -13.49 -0.43 25.45
N ASP A 59 -13.90 0.79 25.10
CA ASP A 59 -14.13 1.21 23.71
C ASP A 59 -12.95 1.98 23.12
N LYS A 60 -11.96 2.36 23.93
CA LYS A 60 -10.78 3.12 23.49
C LYS A 60 -10.05 2.43 22.33
N ALA A 61 -9.83 1.13 22.44
CA ALA A 61 -9.15 0.36 21.39
C ALA A 61 -9.94 0.37 20.07
N TYR A 62 -11.26 0.22 20.14
CA TYR A 62 -12.14 0.24 18.97
C TYR A 62 -12.20 1.63 18.31
N TYR A 63 -12.24 2.68 19.13
CA TYR A 63 -12.24 4.06 18.67
C TYR A 63 -10.95 4.42 17.90
N LEU A 64 -9.79 4.05 18.45
CA LEU A 64 -8.51 4.29 17.79
C LEU A 64 -8.36 3.47 16.49
N ASP A 65 -8.82 2.22 16.47
CA ASP A 65 -8.80 1.39 15.26
C ASP A 65 -9.69 1.97 14.15
N SER A 66 -10.86 2.50 14.52
CA SER A 66 -11.79 3.16 13.59
C SER A 66 -11.14 4.38 12.94
N ILE A 67 -10.52 5.27 13.74
CA ILE A 67 -9.81 6.45 13.23
C ILE A 67 -8.65 6.06 12.33
N LYS A 68 -7.89 5.03 12.72
CA LYS A 68 -6.76 4.53 11.94
C LYS A 68 -7.23 4.06 10.56
N LYS A 69 -8.26 3.22 10.53
CA LYS A 69 -8.82 2.65 9.30
C LYS A 69 -9.42 3.71 8.38
N GLU A 70 -10.16 4.66 8.95
CA GLU A 70 -10.77 5.75 8.19
C GLU A 70 -9.70 6.68 7.62
N THR A 71 -8.67 7.03 8.41
CA THR A 71 -7.58 7.88 7.95
C THR A 71 -6.77 7.22 6.84
N GLU A 72 -6.47 5.94 7.00
CA GLU A 72 -5.76 5.17 5.97
C GLU A 72 -6.56 5.13 4.67
N LYS A 73 -7.87 4.81 4.75
CA LYS A 73 -8.76 4.79 3.59
C LYS A 73 -8.82 6.16 2.91
N ASN A 74 -9.03 7.25 3.66
CA ASN A 74 -9.13 8.59 3.10
C ASN A 74 -7.83 9.02 2.40
N TYR A 75 -6.67 8.64 2.95
CA TYR A 75 -5.39 8.91 2.32
C TYR A 75 -5.23 8.14 1.00
N ILE A 76 -5.59 6.85 1.01
CA ILE A 76 -5.53 6.00 -0.18
C ILE A 76 -6.52 6.48 -1.26
N ASP A 77 -7.75 6.81 -0.88
CA ASP A 77 -8.80 7.31 -1.79
C ASP A 77 -8.33 8.61 -2.48
N SER A 78 -7.68 9.51 -1.73
CA SER A 78 -7.10 10.74 -2.29
C SER A 78 -6.00 10.46 -3.32
N LEU A 79 -5.24 9.38 -3.17
CA LEU A 79 -4.16 8.99 -4.08
C LEU A 79 -4.65 8.23 -5.31
N MET A 80 -5.85 7.62 -5.29
CA MET A 80 -6.31 6.71 -6.34
C MET A 80 -6.23 7.31 -7.76
N GLY A 81 -6.54 8.60 -7.91
CA GLY A 81 -6.50 9.31 -9.20
C GLY A 81 -5.15 9.96 -9.53
N GLU A 82 -4.20 9.99 -8.59
CA GLU A 82 -2.91 10.64 -8.78
C GLU A 82 -1.92 9.72 -9.51
N LYS A 83 -1.17 10.29 -10.45
CA LYS A 83 -0.11 9.57 -11.17
C LYS A 83 1.12 9.45 -10.28
N VAL A 84 1.31 8.27 -9.69
CA VAL A 84 2.38 8.01 -8.70
C VAL A 84 3.57 7.24 -9.27
N TYR A 85 3.44 6.62 -10.46
CA TYR A 85 4.49 5.78 -11.02
C TYR A 85 4.48 5.73 -12.55
N PHE A 86 5.51 6.25 -13.22
CA PHE A 86 5.67 6.21 -14.68
C PHE A 86 4.39 6.47 -15.50
N GLY A 87 3.57 7.45 -15.07
CA GLY A 87 2.31 7.81 -15.73
C GLY A 87 1.08 6.98 -15.33
N TYR A 88 1.27 5.91 -14.56
CA TYR A 88 0.20 5.11 -13.94
C TYR A 88 -0.35 5.78 -12.69
N THR A 89 -1.66 5.72 -12.52
CA THR A 89 -2.33 6.16 -11.29
C THR A 89 -2.08 5.17 -10.15
N TYR A 90 -2.30 5.58 -8.90
CA TYR A 90 -2.19 4.66 -7.78
C TYR A 90 -3.14 3.46 -7.92
N LYS A 91 -4.34 3.68 -8.48
CA LYS A 91 -5.29 2.61 -8.82
C LYS A 91 -4.67 1.60 -9.81
N ASP A 92 -4.03 2.10 -10.87
CA ASP A 92 -3.38 1.24 -11.87
C ASP A 92 -2.19 0.47 -11.27
N VAL A 93 -1.39 1.12 -10.43
CA VAL A 93 -0.25 0.49 -9.75
C VAL A 93 -0.72 -0.64 -8.85
N ARG A 94 -1.78 -0.42 -8.07
CA ARG A 94 -2.37 -1.43 -7.19
C ARG A 94 -2.97 -2.60 -7.98
N SER A 95 -3.55 -2.34 -9.15
CA SER A 95 -4.02 -3.41 -10.04
C SER A 95 -2.89 -4.24 -10.67
N LYS A 96 -1.69 -3.68 -10.77
CA LYS A 96 -0.50 -4.34 -11.37
C LYS A 96 0.44 -4.95 -10.33
N GLU A 97 0.15 -4.74 -9.05
CA GLU A 97 0.86 -5.36 -7.95
C GLU A 97 0.75 -6.89 -8.02
N LEU A 98 1.85 -7.59 -7.72
CA LEU A 98 1.82 -9.04 -7.57
C LEU A 98 0.86 -9.43 -6.45
N ASN A 99 -0.14 -10.25 -6.79
CA ASN A 99 -1.04 -10.86 -5.81
C ASN A 99 -0.25 -11.87 -4.97
N LEU A 100 0.38 -11.41 -3.89
CA LEU A 100 1.20 -12.20 -2.96
C LEU A 100 0.38 -13.20 -2.12
N GLY A 101 -0.83 -13.56 -2.57
CA GLY A 101 -1.57 -14.73 -2.11
C GLY A 101 -1.90 -14.72 -0.61
N LEU A 102 -2.53 -13.65 -0.11
CA LEU A 102 -3.33 -13.64 1.13
C LEU A 102 -4.15 -12.33 1.33
N ASP A 103 -4.35 -11.51 0.30
CA ASP A 103 -4.92 -10.16 0.46
C ASP A 103 -6.41 -10.11 0.09
N LEU A 104 -7.23 -10.84 0.83
CA LEU A 104 -8.68 -10.59 0.96
C LEU A 104 -8.95 -9.31 1.80
N LYS A 105 -8.06 -8.31 1.78
CA LYS A 105 -8.27 -6.99 2.41
C LYS A 105 -8.44 -5.86 1.39
N GLY A 106 -8.15 -6.09 0.12
CA GLY A 106 -8.37 -5.15 -0.98
C GLY A 106 -9.60 -5.51 -1.80
N GLY A 107 -10.79 -5.28 -1.25
CA GLY A 107 -12.06 -5.54 -1.93
C GLY A 107 -12.11 -4.88 -3.32
N MET A 108 -12.32 -5.72 -4.33
CA MET A 108 -12.96 -5.35 -5.59
C MET A 108 -14.28 -4.62 -5.31
N ASN A 109 -14.35 -3.34 -5.70
CA ASN A 109 -15.48 -2.65 -6.34
C ASN A 109 -14.96 -1.37 -7.00
#